data_AF-A0A5C0ZQR6-F1
#
_entry.id   AF-A0A5C0ZQR6-F1
#
_cell.length_a   1.000
_cell.length_b   1.000
_cell.length_c   1.000
_cell.angle_alpha   90.00
_cell.angle_beta   90.00
_cell.angle_gamma   90.00
#
_symmetry.space_group_name_H-M   'P 1'
#
loop_
_entity.id
_entity.type
_entity.pdbx_description
1 polymer ?
#
loop_
_entity_poly.entity_id
_entity_poly.type
_entity_poly.pdbx_seq_one_letter_code
_entity_poly.pdbx_strand_id
1 'polypeptide(L)'
;MTLRKITLNLLLALLSPIVLHVGALQGIFKALISGKYETNGQRFASFYEYLTSIYDYGVFFLLYFVCLIFLLLPFQLIKDYERKAGRNYTFYRKFLTLFVLFMFYIVMLGCFVMNLFVADPWYVNLLYPGLAALFSLVFTSLTYFFIDRYEQDYTIPKKA
;
A
#
# COMPACT_ATOMS: atom_id res chain seq x y z
N MET A 1 -11.71 17.53 10.24
CA MET A 1 -11.77 16.75 8.98
C MET A 1 -10.38 16.43 8.45
N THR A 2 -9.50 17.43 8.33
CA THR A 2 -8.13 17.30 7.79
C THR A 2 -7.21 16.40 8.60
N LEU A 3 -7.21 16.51 9.95
CA LEU A 3 -6.35 15.70 10.82
C LEU A 3 -6.63 14.20 10.67
N ARG A 4 -7.90 13.78 10.65
CA ARG A 4 -8.29 12.37 10.45
C ARG A 4 -7.78 11.81 9.12
N LYS A 5 -7.93 12.57 8.02
CA LYS A 5 -7.39 12.18 6.70
C LYS A 5 -5.88 11.96 6.77
N ILE A 6 -5.16 12.91 7.38
CA ILE A 6 -3.71 12.83 7.55
C ILE A 6 -3.35 11.58 8.36
N THR A 7 -3.92 11.39 9.55
CA THR A 7 -3.64 10.24 10.40
C THR A 7 -3.91 8.91 9.71
N LEU A 8 -5.04 8.78 9.00
CA LEU A 8 -5.35 7.55 8.27
C LEU A 8 -4.40 7.30 7.10
N ASN A 9 -4.00 8.34 6.36
CA ASN A 9 -3.02 8.15 5.29
C ASN A 9 -1.65 7.74 5.85
N LEU A 10 -1.22 8.32 6.98
CA LEU A 10 0.01 7.90 7.66
C LEU A 10 -0.09 6.43 8.10
N LEU A 11 -1.22 6.01 8.68
CA LEU A 11 -1.43 4.62 9.08
C LEU A 11 -1.47 3.67 7.87
N LEU A 12 -2.15 4.04 6.79
CA LEU A 12 -2.20 3.23 5.56
C LEU A 12 -0.82 3.13 4.90
N ALA A 13 -0.02 4.20 4.95
CA ALA A 13 1.33 4.19 4.44
C ALA A 13 2.24 3.24 5.23
N LEU A 14 2.04 3.08 6.55
CA LEU A 14 2.80 2.09 7.34
C LEU A 14 2.58 0.64 6.87
N LEU A 15 1.47 0.38 6.20
CA LEU A 15 1.21 -0.94 5.63
C LEU A 15 2.00 -1.14 4.33
N SER A 16 2.39 -0.09 3.59
CA SER A 16 3.00 -0.25 2.27
C SER A 16 4.30 -1.04 2.23
N PRO A 17 5.25 -0.92 3.19
CA PRO A 17 6.49 -1.70 3.13
C PRO A 17 6.24 -3.19 3.34
N ILE A 18 5.25 -3.53 4.18
CA ILE A 18 4.77 -4.90 4.39
C ILE A 18 4.23 -5.47 3.08
N VAL A 19 3.48 -4.65 2.34
CA VAL A 19 2.83 -5.01 1.08
C VAL A 19 3.79 -5.17 -0.10
N LEU A 20 4.87 -4.40 -0.14
CA LEU A 20 5.81 -4.43 -1.27
C LEU A 20 6.85 -5.55 -1.12
N HIS A 21 7.08 -6.01 0.11
CA HIS A 21 7.93 -7.17 0.39
C HIS A 21 7.15 -8.50 0.31
N VAL A 22 6.19 -8.64 -0.61
CA VAL A 22 5.44 -9.91 -0.78
C VAL A 22 6.33 -11.07 -1.24
N GLY A 23 7.43 -10.80 -1.96
CA GLY A 23 8.45 -11.82 -2.20
C GLY A 23 9.07 -12.35 -0.89
N ALA A 24 9.29 -11.48 0.08
CA ALA A 24 9.81 -11.86 1.39
C ALA A 24 8.75 -12.54 2.28
N LEU A 25 7.45 -12.27 2.08
CA LEU A 25 6.36 -12.93 2.83
C LEU A 25 6.43 -14.46 2.71
N GLN A 26 6.76 -15.01 1.55
CA GLN A 26 6.95 -16.46 1.40
C GLN A 26 8.12 -16.98 2.25
N GLY A 27 9.23 -16.24 2.29
CA GLY A 27 10.37 -16.53 3.15
C GLY A 27 10.01 -16.45 4.63
N ILE A 28 9.27 -15.40 5.03
CA ILE A 28 8.78 -15.19 6.39
C ILE A 28 7.87 -16.32 6.84
N PHE A 29 6.90 -16.73 6.03
CA PHE A 29 6.01 -17.85 6.37
C PHE A 29 6.78 -19.16 6.47
N LYS A 30 7.70 -19.46 5.55
CA LYS A 30 8.54 -20.66 5.65
C LYS A 30 9.43 -20.63 6.89
N ALA A 31 10.03 -19.49 7.22
CA ALA A 31 10.88 -19.33 8.39
C ALA A 31 10.09 -19.48 9.70
N LEU A 32 8.86 -18.95 9.74
CA LEU A 32 7.95 -19.09 10.88
C LEU A 32 7.54 -20.55 11.11
N ILE A 33 7.20 -21.28 10.04
CA ILE A 33 6.75 -22.68 10.12
C ILE A 33 7.90 -23.64 10.40
N SER A 34 9.05 -23.43 9.75
CA SER A 34 10.21 -24.33 9.86
C SER A 34 11.12 -24.02 11.07
N GLY A 35 10.95 -22.86 11.70
CA GLY A 35 11.85 -22.36 12.75
C GLY A 35 13.27 -22.06 12.26
N LYS A 36 13.51 -22.05 10.95
CA LYS A 36 14.81 -21.75 10.34
C LYS A 36 14.80 -20.33 9.79
N TYR A 37 15.58 -19.46 10.40
CA TYR A 37 15.67 -18.05 10.05
C TYR A 37 16.90 -17.80 9.17
N GLU A 38 16.75 -17.94 7.85
CA GLU A 38 17.87 -17.82 6.90
C GLU A 38 17.46 -16.97 5.68
N THR A 39 18.32 -16.02 5.29
CA THR A 39 18.20 -15.19 4.09
C THR A 39 19.58 -14.97 3.49
N ASN A 40 19.74 -15.14 2.18
CA ASN A 40 21.01 -14.89 1.45
C ASN A 40 22.25 -15.59 2.05
N GLY A 41 22.07 -16.81 2.57
CA GLY A 41 23.16 -17.59 3.20
C GLY A 41 23.54 -17.16 4.61
N GLN A 42 22.92 -16.12 5.17
CA GLN A 42 23.06 -15.74 6.57
C GLN A 42 21.96 -16.38 7.42
N ARG A 43 22.36 -16.85 8.61
CA ARG A 43 21.49 -17.49 9.59
C ARG A 43 21.32 -16.57 10.80
N PHE A 44 20.09 -16.35 11.21
CA PHE A 44 19.73 -15.43 12.29
C PHE A 44 19.35 -16.21 13.55
N ALA A 45 19.68 -15.66 14.72
CA ALA A 45 19.44 -16.33 16.00
C ALA A 45 17.98 -16.22 16.45
N SER A 46 17.25 -15.22 15.94
CA SER A 46 15.85 -14.99 16.28
C SER A 46 15.01 -14.55 15.08
N PHE A 47 13.71 -14.77 15.17
CA PHE A 47 12.75 -14.24 14.19
C PHE A 47 12.76 -12.71 14.11
N TYR A 48 13.06 -12.05 15.23
CA TYR A 48 13.20 -10.59 15.28
C TYR A 48 14.37 -10.12 14.41
N GLU A 49 15.56 -10.71 14.59
CA GLU A 49 16.74 -10.40 13.77
C GLU A 49 16.48 -10.66 12.28
N TYR A 50 15.82 -11.78 11.99
CA TYR A 50 15.39 -12.13 10.64
C TYR A 50 14.47 -11.08 10.02
N LEU A 51 13.43 -10.66 10.74
CA LEU A 51 12.52 -9.60 10.28
C LEU A 51 13.24 -8.26 10.10
N THR A 52 14.14 -7.88 11.01
CA THR A 52 14.91 -6.64 10.86
C THR A 52 15.87 -6.67 9.68
N SER A 53 16.36 -7.85 9.29
CA SER A 53 17.20 -8.01 8.09
C SER A 53 16.39 -7.87 6.79
N ILE A 54 15.13 -8.31 6.81
CA ILE A 54 14.20 -8.19 5.68
C ILE A 54 13.67 -6.76 5.57
N TYR A 55 13.28 -6.18 6.69
CA TYR A 55 12.75 -4.82 6.79
C TYR A 55 13.83 -3.88 7.29
N ASP A 56 14.92 -3.76 6.53
CA ASP A 56 15.95 -2.75 6.80
C ASP A 56 15.27 -1.39 7.05
N TYR A 57 15.57 -0.79 8.19
CA TYR A 57 14.87 0.41 8.65
C TYR A 57 14.94 1.54 7.60
N GLY A 58 16.07 1.70 6.90
CA GLY A 58 16.23 2.72 5.87
C GLY A 58 15.30 2.48 4.67
N VAL A 59 15.25 1.24 4.18
CA VAL A 59 14.37 0.84 3.08
C VAL A 59 12.90 0.91 3.48
N PHE A 60 12.57 0.53 4.71
CA PHE A 60 11.21 0.62 5.25
C PHE A 60 10.70 2.06 5.25
N PHE A 61 11.48 2.99 5.81
CA PHE A 61 11.11 4.41 5.84
C PHE A 61 11.02 5.01 4.44
N LEU A 62 11.94 4.64 3.53
CA LEU A 62 11.88 5.07 2.15
C LEU A 62 10.55 4.63 1.49
N LEU A 63 10.19 3.35 1.58
CA LEU A 63 8.95 2.82 1.00
C LEU A 63 7.69 3.46 1.59
N TYR A 64 7.73 3.76 2.89
CA TYR A 64 6.67 4.51 3.57
C TYR A 64 6.47 5.90 2.95
N PHE A 65 7.53 6.69 2.81
CA PHE A 65 7.44 8.05 2.24
C PHE A 65 7.06 8.02 0.76
N VAL A 66 7.61 7.09 -0.01
CA VAL A 66 7.27 6.95 -1.43
C VAL A 66 5.80 6.57 -1.59
N CYS A 67 5.25 5.68 -0.75
CA CYS A 67 3.81 5.38 -0.77
C CYS A 67 2.95 6.62 -0.47
N LEU A 68 3.33 7.42 0.54
CA LEU A 68 2.61 8.66 0.82
C LEU A 68 2.57 9.60 -0.39
N ILE A 69 3.73 9.83 -1.01
CA ILE A 69 3.90 10.82 -2.09
C ILE A 69 3.28 10.35 -3.41
N PHE A 70 3.47 9.07 -3.76
CA PHE A 70 3.11 8.56 -5.09
C PHE A 70 1.79 7.79 -5.14
N LEU A 71 1.27 7.34 -3.99
CA LEU A 71 0.00 6.61 -3.92
C LEU A 71 -1.08 7.41 -3.21
N LEU A 72 -0.88 7.69 -1.92
CA LEU A 72 -1.95 8.22 -1.07
C LEU A 72 -2.24 9.69 -1.33
N LEU A 73 -1.21 10.53 -1.50
CA LEU A 73 -1.41 11.95 -1.79
C LEU A 73 -2.11 12.17 -3.14
N PRO A 74 -1.69 11.54 -4.26
CA PRO A 74 -2.40 11.65 -5.53
C PRO A 74 -3.85 11.15 -5.44
N PHE A 75 -4.08 10.03 -4.74
CA PHE A 75 -5.43 9.52 -4.52
C PHE A 75 -6.33 10.53 -3.80
N GLN A 76 -5.85 11.16 -2.73
CA GLN A 76 -6.62 12.16 -2.00
C GLN A 76 -6.87 13.42 -2.85
N LEU A 77 -5.88 13.87 -3.63
CA LEU A 77 -6.03 15.01 -4.54
C LEU A 77 -7.10 14.75 -5.62
N ILE A 78 -7.07 13.57 -6.25
CA ILE A 78 -8.08 13.18 -7.25
C ILE A 78 -9.47 13.14 -6.61
N LYS A 79 -9.59 12.57 -5.40
CA LYS A 79 -10.86 12.52 -4.67
C LYS A 79 -11.38 13.92 -4.34
N ASP A 80 -10.54 14.79 -3.80
CA ASP A 80 -10.92 16.14 -3.42
C ASP A 80 -11.28 16.98 -4.67
N TYR A 81 -10.62 16.77 -5.81
CA TYR A 81 -10.97 17.38 -7.09
C TYR A 81 -12.36 16.93 -7.59
N GLU A 82 -12.62 15.62 -7.67
CA GLU A 82 -13.93 15.11 -8.10
C GLU A 82 -15.06 15.57 -7.18
N ARG A 83 -14.79 15.68 -5.86
CA ARG A 83 -15.74 16.24 -4.90
C ARG A 83 -16.02 17.71 -5.16
N LYS A 84 -15.00 18.54 -5.39
CA LYS A 84 -15.16 19.98 -5.71
C LYS A 84 -15.88 20.18 -7.04
N ALA A 85 -15.71 19.28 -8.00
CA ALA A 85 -16.42 19.28 -9.26
C ALA A 85 -17.89 18.81 -9.15
N GLY A 86 -18.39 18.49 -7.95
CA GLY A 86 -19.75 18.02 -7.73
C GLY A 86 -20.03 16.61 -8.29
N ARG A 87 -18.99 15.86 -8.65
CA ARG A 87 -19.14 14.52 -9.24
C ARG A 87 -19.26 13.47 -8.14
N ASN A 88 -20.13 12.48 -8.37
CA ASN A 88 -20.23 11.35 -7.45
C ASN A 88 -19.02 10.42 -7.66
N TYR A 89 -18.09 10.45 -6.72
CA TYR A 89 -16.91 9.58 -6.73
C TYR A 89 -17.24 8.28 -5.99
N THR A 90 -17.80 7.33 -6.73
CA THR A 90 -18.30 6.05 -6.23
C THR A 90 -17.17 5.16 -5.72
N PHE A 91 -17.51 4.16 -4.90
CA PHE A 91 -16.55 3.17 -4.37
C PHE A 91 -15.74 2.50 -5.49
N TYR A 92 -16.41 2.09 -6.58
CA TYR A 92 -15.74 1.47 -7.73
C TYR A 92 -14.71 2.41 -8.38
N ARG A 93 -15.03 3.71 -8.55
CA ARG A 93 -14.09 4.68 -9.12
C ARG A 93 -12.89 4.90 -8.21
N LYS A 94 -13.09 4.95 -6.89
CA LYS A 94 -12.00 5.03 -5.89
C LYS A 94 -11.08 3.82 -5.95
N PHE A 95 -11.67 2.63 -5.98
CA PHE A 95 -10.96 1.37 -6.12
C PHE A 95 -10.11 1.34 -7.39
N LEU A 96 -10.69 1.71 -8.53
CA LEU A 96 -9.98 1.68 -9.81
C LEU A 96 -8.86 2.74 -9.86
N THR A 97 -9.06 3.92 -9.27
CA THR A 97 -8.00 4.92 -9.14
C THR A 97 -6.87 4.43 -8.25
N LEU A 98 -7.16 3.86 -7.09
CA LEU A 98 -6.13 3.27 -6.23
C LEU A 98 -5.40 2.14 -6.96
N PHE A 99 -6.11 1.27 -7.67
CA PHE A 99 -5.52 0.19 -8.44
C PHE A 99 -4.53 0.69 -9.49
N VAL A 100 -4.92 1.69 -10.28
CA VAL A 100 -4.03 2.29 -11.29
C VAL A 100 -2.81 2.94 -10.65
N LEU A 101 -3.00 3.71 -9.56
CA LEU A 101 -1.89 4.32 -8.82
C LEU A 101 -0.95 3.26 -8.24
N PHE A 102 -1.50 2.16 -7.70
CA PHE A 102 -0.74 1.07 -7.12
C PHE A 102 0.05 0.30 -8.19
N MET A 103 -0.55 0.04 -9.33
CA MET A 103 0.12 -0.57 -10.48
C MET A 103 1.27 0.31 -10.99
N PHE A 104 1.01 1.62 -11.15
CA PHE A 104 2.06 2.57 -11.53
C PHE A 104 3.20 2.57 -10.51
N TYR A 105 2.87 2.55 -9.21
CA TYR A 105 3.83 2.49 -8.13
C TYR A 105 4.68 1.22 -8.15
N ILE A 106 4.07 0.03 -8.35
CA ILE A 106 4.81 -1.23 -8.50
C ILE A 106 5.74 -1.19 -9.71
N VAL A 107 5.26 -0.70 -10.86
CA VAL A 107 6.08 -0.60 -12.08
C VAL A 107 7.27 0.33 -11.86
N MET A 108 7.07 1.49 -11.23
CA MET A 108 8.16 2.43 -10.92
C MET A 108 9.20 1.78 -9.98
N LEU A 109 8.76 1.10 -8.92
CA LEU A 109 9.69 0.42 -8.02
C LEU A 109 10.40 -0.76 -8.70
N GLY A 110 9.69 -1.55 -9.50
CA GLY A 110 10.24 -2.70 -10.20
C GLY A 110 11.26 -2.32 -11.27
N CYS A 111 11.07 -1.19 -11.96
CA CYS A 111 12.00 -0.72 -12.98
C CYS A 111 13.22 0.01 -12.39
N PHE A 112 13.04 0.83 -11.35
CA PHE A 112 14.07 1.78 -10.91
C PHE A 112 14.73 1.45 -9.58
N VAL A 113 14.09 0.66 -8.71
CA VAL A 113 14.55 0.47 -7.31
C VAL A 113 14.92 -0.97 -7.00
N MET A 114 14.04 -1.92 -7.33
CA MET A 114 14.16 -3.31 -6.87
C MET A 114 14.48 -4.31 -7.99
N ASN A 115 14.58 -3.85 -9.24
CA ASN A 115 14.84 -4.68 -10.41
C ASN A 115 13.97 -5.97 -10.47
N LEU A 116 12.71 -5.85 -10.02
CA LEU A 116 11.78 -6.97 -9.81
C LEU A 116 11.48 -7.73 -11.11
N PHE A 117 11.65 -7.07 -12.26
CA PHE A 117 11.31 -7.63 -13.57
C PHE A 117 12.46 -8.44 -14.20
N VAL A 118 13.68 -8.35 -13.68
CA VAL A 118 14.87 -8.99 -14.28
C VAL A 118 15.31 -10.22 -13.50
N ALA A 119 15.10 -10.24 -12.18
CA ALA A 119 15.58 -11.34 -11.32
C ALA A 119 14.65 -12.56 -11.30
N ASP A 120 13.33 -12.36 -11.43
CA ASP A 120 12.34 -13.41 -11.27
C ASP A 120 11.67 -13.83 -12.59
N PRO A 121 11.23 -15.09 -12.70
CA PRO A 121 10.48 -15.55 -13.87
C PRO A 121 9.23 -14.69 -14.13
N TRP A 122 8.96 -14.37 -15.40
CA TRP A 122 7.89 -13.45 -15.80
C TRP A 122 6.50 -13.80 -15.23
N TYR A 123 6.21 -15.08 -14.94
CA TYR A 123 4.95 -15.52 -14.36
C TYR A 123 4.78 -15.13 -12.88
N VAL A 124 5.88 -14.93 -12.14
CA VAL A 124 5.84 -14.40 -10.77
C VAL A 124 5.34 -12.96 -10.78
N ASN A 125 5.62 -12.22 -11.86
CA ASN A 125 5.15 -10.85 -12.04
C ASN A 125 3.63 -10.75 -12.22
N LEU A 126 2.94 -11.85 -12.55
CA LEU A 126 1.48 -11.89 -12.62
C LEU A 126 0.81 -11.83 -11.24
N LEU A 127 1.56 -12.06 -10.16
CA LEU A 127 1.06 -11.90 -8.80
C LEU A 127 0.87 -10.42 -8.44
N TYR A 128 1.66 -9.51 -9.02
CA TYR A 128 1.60 -8.09 -8.70
C TYR A 128 0.25 -7.43 -9.03
N PRO A 129 -0.39 -7.65 -10.20
CA PRO A 129 -1.74 -7.18 -10.45
C PRO A 129 -2.78 -7.70 -9.44
N GLY A 130 -2.70 -8.98 -9.07
CA GLY A 130 -3.60 -9.58 -8.09
C GLY A 130 -3.45 -8.93 -6.71
N LEU A 131 -2.20 -8.70 -6.27
CA LEU A 131 -1.90 -8.00 -5.04
C LEU A 131 -2.36 -6.54 -5.10
N ALA A 132 -2.07 -5.83 -6.20
CA ALA A 132 -2.52 -4.45 -6.39
C ALA A 132 -4.05 -4.34 -6.29
N ALA A 133 -4.80 -5.29 -6.86
CA ALA A 133 -6.25 -5.35 -6.74
C ALA A 133 -6.68 -5.60 -5.28
N LEU A 134 -6.11 -6.60 -4.61
CA LEU A 134 -6.42 -6.90 -3.21
C LEU A 134 -6.17 -5.69 -2.29
N PHE A 135 -5.00 -5.06 -2.43
CA PHE A 135 -4.63 -3.90 -1.61
C PHE A 135 -5.45 -2.67 -1.92
N SER A 136 -5.76 -2.43 -3.19
CA SER A 136 -6.67 -1.35 -3.56
C SER A 136 -8.05 -1.55 -2.95
N LEU A 137 -8.54 -2.79 -2.87
CA LEU A 137 -9.81 -3.11 -2.22
C LEU A 137 -9.75 -2.81 -0.72
N VAL A 138 -8.70 -3.26 -0.03
CA VAL A 138 -8.49 -3.03 1.40
C VAL A 138 -8.39 -1.52 1.69
N PHE A 139 -7.55 -0.79 0.93
CA PHE A 139 -7.34 0.64 1.13
C PHE A 139 -8.60 1.44 0.81
N THR A 140 -9.33 1.08 -0.25
CA THR A 140 -10.62 1.72 -0.58
C THR A 140 -11.65 1.47 0.51
N SER A 141 -11.70 0.26 1.07
CA SER A 141 -12.61 -0.07 2.16
C SER A 141 -12.29 0.73 3.42
N LEU A 142 -11.02 0.77 3.83
CA LEU A 142 -10.57 1.53 4.99
C LEU A 142 -10.84 3.04 4.80
N THR A 143 -10.49 3.60 3.65
CA THR A 143 -10.76 5.02 3.37
C THR A 143 -12.27 5.31 3.30
N TYR A 144 -13.07 4.39 2.77
CA TYR A 144 -14.52 4.53 2.76
C TYR A 144 -15.11 4.58 4.18
N PHE A 145 -14.78 3.61 5.03
CA PHE A 145 -15.33 3.52 6.37
C PHE A 145 -14.85 4.63 7.31
N PHE A 146 -13.57 5.00 7.23
CA PHE A 146 -12.96 5.90 8.21
C PHE A 146 -12.86 7.36 7.74
N ILE A 147 -12.85 7.62 6.43
CA ILE A 147 -12.82 8.98 5.89
C ILE A 147 -14.16 9.32 5.28
N ASP A 148 -14.58 8.60 4.24
CA ASP A 148 -15.61 9.08 3.32
C ASP A 148 -17.03 9.06 3.90
N ARG A 149 -17.39 8.01 4.66
CA ARG A 149 -18.70 7.91 5.34
C ARG A 149 -18.99 9.15 6.18
N TYR A 150 -18.03 9.54 6.99
CA TYR A 150 -18.13 10.72 7.83
C TYR A 150 -17.91 12.03 7.08
N GLU A 151 -17.42 12.03 5.84
CA GLU A 151 -17.35 13.26 5.05
C GLU A 151 -18.69 13.62 4.44
N GLN A 152 -19.54 12.63 4.17
CA GLN A 152 -20.88 12.81 3.63
C GLN A 152 -21.82 13.42 4.67
N ASP A 153 -21.72 12.98 5.94
CA ASP A 153 -22.58 13.45 7.05
C ASP A 153 -22.45 14.95 7.36
N TYR A 154 -21.27 15.55 7.12
CA TYR A 154 -21.04 16.99 7.39
C TYR A 154 -21.42 17.93 6.24
N THR A 155 -21.71 17.40 5.05
CA THR A 155 -22.03 18.22 3.86
C THR A 155 -23.51 18.29 3.51
N ILE A 156 -24.40 17.69 4.30
CA ILE A 156 -25.84 17.93 4.16
C ILE A 156 -26.13 19.23 4.93
N PRO A 157 -26.38 20.38 4.26
CA PRO A 157 -27.02 21.48 4.97
C PRO A 157 -28.36 20.94 5.44
N LYS A 158 -28.62 21.00 6.75
CA LYS A 158 -29.99 20.89 7.26
C LYS A 158 -30.80 21.89 6.45
N LYS A 159 -31.68 21.41 5.56
CA LYS A 159 -32.70 22.25 4.97
C LYS A 159 -33.48 22.81 6.16
N ALA A 160 -33.31 24.11 6.40
CA ALA A 160 -34.21 24.90 7.23
C ALA A 160 -35.52 25.11 6.47
#